data_AF-A0A925XKD7-F1
#
_entry.id   AF-A0A925XKD7-F1
#
_cell.length_a   1.000
_cell.length_b   1.000
_cell.length_c   1.000
_cell.angle_alpha   90.00
_cell.angle_beta   90.00
_cell.angle_gamma   90.00
#
_symmetry.space_group_name_H-M   'P 1'
#
loop_
_entity.id
_entity.type
_entity.pdbx_description
1 polymer ?
#
loop_
_entity_poly.entity_id
_entity_poly.type
_entity_poly.pdbx_seq_one_letter_code
_entity_poly.pdbx_strand_id
1 'polypeptide(L)'
;MNQHVSLACRLLVWAVAFAGSARLLAAEPSRPSVEFNRDIRPILSDKCFTCHGPDSAKRQAGLRLDRAEDATAERDGPRAIVPRDLSKSEVVRRIVSRDPDEQMPPPKSNLSLTPKEVSLIQQWIEQGAEYQPHWAFLAPRAVVPPAADFSSTTPASRPLSPVDAFVRAKLIEHNLAPSPEADKPTLLRRASFDLSGLPPTPDEVDAFLADLSPDAFEKQIDRLLASPRYGERMATLWLDAARYADTNGYQTDGPRFMWRYRDWVIDAFNRNQPFDEFTVDQLAGDLMESAELGVRNSEQNEDARANSALRTPRSEFRAPSVANDRLIATGFNRNHRGNAEGGIIPEEFRVEYVVDRVETTSTVWLGLTIGCARCHDHKYDPIPVVDYYRMAATFTTAIPSEAEIDITTAEERKLALEKFEAEKGAAVARLRKFEAEQLPPLFAVFLEQVKRDGVTPQPWTILDASEIRTAGGTNLVKQPDGSLLAAGAPPAAETYTIVARSAMTSVTAIRVEALPHDSLPAKGPGRAGNGNFVLTDIKVTASPADGNGQPVEAKLVKARATHQQNTGDLSVAASIDSNPHTGWAVDMGGIGKDQAAVFDFEQAVGFPAGTVLTVVLKQEHPNPHHSLGRKIG
;
A
#
# COMPACT_ATOMS: atom_id res chain seq x y z
N MET A 1 59.48 4.79 67.34
CA MET A 1 59.42 3.48 66.65
C MET A 1 59.74 3.74 65.19
N ASN A 2 61.00 3.83 64.77
CA ASN A 2 61.96 2.72 64.58
C ASN A 2 61.49 1.75 63.49
N GLN A 3 62.23 1.36 62.45
CA GLN A 3 63.62 1.60 61.95
C GLN A 3 63.61 1.21 60.43
N HIS A 4 64.54 1.49 59.50
CA HIS A 4 65.87 2.14 59.43
C HIS A 4 66.26 2.31 57.91
N VAL A 5 67.18 3.25 57.55
CA VAL A 5 68.35 3.09 56.60
C VAL A 5 68.06 2.66 55.11
N SER A 6 68.70 3.17 54.03
CA SER A 6 69.73 4.19 53.79
C SER A 6 69.80 4.59 52.30
N LEU A 7 70.37 5.78 52.03
CA LEU A 7 71.15 6.15 50.85
C LEU A 7 71.78 4.97 50.06
N ALA A 8 71.72 5.06 48.72
CA ALA A 8 72.85 4.76 47.82
C ALA A 8 72.63 5.38 46.42
N CYS A 9 73.46 6.38 46.06
CA CYS A 9 73.57 6.83 44.66
C CYS A 9 74.59 5.96 43.90
N ARG A 10 74.30 5.73 42.61
CA ARG A 10 75.25 5.71 41.47
C ARG A 10 76.66 5.10 41.70
N LEU A 11 76.92 3.94 41.11
CA LEU A 11 77.93 3.70 40.03
C LEU A 11 78.23 2.21 39.82
N LEU A 12 78.71 1.89 38.60
CA LEU A 12 79.08 0.58 38.00
C LEU A 12 77.97 -0.05 37.13
N VAL A 13 77.93 0.08 35.79
CA VAL A 13 78.93 -0.02 34.69
C VAL A 13 79.16 -1.46 34.21
N TRP A 14 78.47 -1.78 33.11
CA TRP A 14 78.84 -2.68 31.99
C TRP A 14 78.80 -4.22 32.12
N ALA A 15 78.42 -4.83 30.99
CA ALA A 15 78.46 -6.25 30.60
C ALA A 15 77.61 -7.21 31.46
N VAL A 16 76.77 -8.08 30.90
CA VAL A 16 76.99 -8.93 29.72
C VAL A 16 75.70 -9.06 28.89
N ALA A 17 75.84 -8.96 27.57
CA ALA A 17 74.84 -9.49 26.64
C ALA A 17 75.06 -11.00 26.49
N PHE A 18 74.08 -11.83 26.85
CA PHE A 18 73.97 -13.18 26.27
C PHE A 18 72.52 -13.64 26.16
N ALA A 19 72.22 -14.28 25.04
CA ALA A 19 70.88 -14.61 24.57
C ALA A 19 70.06 -15.45 25.56
N GLY A 20 68.88 -14.93 25.92
CA GLY A 20 67.77 -15.68 26.51
C GLY A 20 66.56 -15.62 25.59
N SER A 21 66.62 -16.29 24.43
CA SER A 21 65.57 -16.30 23.41
C SER A 21 64.35 -17.12 23.88
N ALA A 22 63.63 -16.61 24.87
CA ALA A 22 62.30 -17.11 25.22
C ALA A 22 61.37 -16.81 24.04
N ARG A 23 61.29 -17.74 23.09
CA ARG A 23 60.17 -17.79 22.14
C ARG A 23 58.91 -17.92 22.99
N LEU A 24 58.14 -16.84 23.10
CA LEU A 24 56.71 -17.02 23.30
C LEU A 24 56.24 -17.88 22.13
N LEU A 25 55.88 -19.12 22.44
CA LEU A 25 54.98 -19.88 21.60
C LEU A 25 53.67 -19.09 21.63
N ALA A 26 53.49 -18.22 20.64
CA ALA A 26 52.16 -17.74 20.30
C ALA A 26 51.33 -19.00 20.10
N ALA A 27 50.27 -19.15 20.91
CA ALA A 27 49.31 -20.21 20.69
C ALA A 27 48.85 -20.09 19.23
N GLU A 28 48.91 -21.19 18.47
CA GLU A 28 48.37 -21.19 17.12
C GLU A 28 46.92 -20.69 17.21
N PRO A 29 46.50 -19.74 16.35
CA PRO A 29 45.12 -19.30 16.36
C PRO A 29 44.24 -20.53 16.15
N SER A 30 43.46 -20.88 17.16
CA SER A 30 42.52 -22.00 17.09
C SER A 30 41.69 -21.84 15.82
N ARG A 31 41.75 -22.83 14.91
CA ARG A 31 40.99 -22.78 13.66
C ARG A 31 39.55 -22.37 13.97
N PRO A 32 38.97 -21.39 13.27
CA PRO A 32 37.63 -20.91 13.58
C PRO A 32 36.65 -22.07 13.60
N SER A 33 35.75 -22.08 14.60
CA SER A 33 34.75 -23.12 14.75
C SER A 33 33.79 -23.11 13.55
N VAL A 34 33.69 -24.26 12.89
CA VAL A 34 32.78 -24.46 11.76
C VAL A 34 31.40 -24.74 12.30
N GLU A 35 30.43 -23.90 11.97
CA GLU A 35 29.08 -23.97 12.50
C GLU A 35 28.16 -24.64 11.50
N PHE A 36 27.40 -25.66 11.95
CA PHE A 36 26.58 -26.46 11.06
C PHE A 36 25.58 -25.62 10.25
N ASN A 37 24.81 -24.73 10.87
CA ASN A 37 23.80 -23.94 10.15
C ASN A 37 24.41 -22.90 9.21
N ARG A 38 25.56 -22.29 9.58
CA ARG A 38 26.21 -21.24 8.79
C ARG A 38 26.99 -21.81 7.61
N ASP A 39 27.79 -22.84 7.88
CA ASP A 39 28.86 -23.28 6.98
C ASP A 39 28.55 -24.59 6.26
N ILE A 40 27.80 -25.51 6.88
CA ILE A 40 27.67 -26.91 6.41
C ILE A 40 26.29 -27.22 5.83
N ARG A 41 25.22 -26.85 6.53
CA ARG A 41 23.83 -27.07 6.12
C ARG A 41 23.51 -26.49 4.74
N PRO A 42 24.01 -25.29 4.34
CA PRO A 42 23.82 -24.80 2.97
C PRO A 42 24.45 -25.73 1.93
N ILE A 43 25.67 -26.22 2.17
CA ILE A 43 26.38 -27.14 1.28
C ILE A 43 25.62 -28.47 1.16
N LEU A 44 25.22 -29.08 2.28
CA LEU A 44 24.49 -30.34 2.26
C LEU A 44 23.08 -30.20 1.66
N SER A 45 22.41 -29.06 1.88
CA SER A 45 21.10 -28.78 1.30
C SER A 45 21.15 -28.61 -0.22
N ASP A 46 22.15 -27.90 -0.73
CA ASP A 46 22.32 -27.66 -2.17
C ASP A 46 22.88 -28.89 -2.91
N LYS A 47 23.83 -29.61 -2.29
CA LYS A 47 24.59 -30.68 -2.97
C LYS A 47 24.19 -32.12 -2.61
N CYS A 48 23.48 -32.35 -1.50
CA CYS A 48 23.29 -33.71 -0.96
C CYS A 48 21.84 -34.11 -0.65
N PHE A 49 21.02 -33.23 -0.08
CA PHE A 49 19.69 -33.59 0.46
C PHE A 49 18.67 -34.05 -0.60
N THR A 50 18.88 -33.76 -1.89
CA THR A 50 18.05 -34.30 -2.99
C THR A 50 18.09 -35.84 -3.07
N CYS A 51 19.24 -36.45 -2.72
CA CYS A 51 19.43 -37.91 -2.74
C CYS A 51 19.59 -38.52 -1.34
N HIS A 52 19.99 -37.73 -0.35
CA HIS A 52 20.28 -38.17 1.02
C HIS A 52 19.57 -37.30 2.08
N GLY A 53 18.34 -36.87 1.79
CA GLY A 53 17.53 -36.02 2.65
C GLY A 53 16.12 -36.58 2.90
N PRO A 54 15.15 -35.71 3.26
CA PRO A 54 13.86 -36.15 3.79
C PRO A 54 12.99 -36.93 2.80
N ASP A 55 13.05 -36.64 1.50
CA ASP A 55 12.26 -37.34 0.46
C ASP A 55 12.62 -38.83 0.37
N SER A 56 11.77 -39.71 0.91
CA SER A 56 11.97 -41.17 0.89
C SER A 56 11.86 -41.79 -0.51
N ALA A 57 11.15 -41.15 -1.44
CA ALA A 57 10.98 -41.69 -2.80
C ALA A 57 12.25 -41.51 -3.66
N LYS A 58 13.11 -40.55 -3.32
CA LYS A 58 14.40 -40.30 -3.99
C LYS A 58 15.62 -40.75 -3.19
N ARG A 59 15.42 -41.22 -1.96
CA ARG A 59 16.51 -41.50 -1.00
C ARG A 59 17.39 -42.67 -1.44
N GLN A 60 18.66 -42.38 -1.70
CA GLN A 60 19.66 -43.38 -2.05
C GLN A 60 20.30 -43.96 -0.78
N ALA A 61 20.58 -45.28 -0.80
CA ALA A 61 21.17 -46.06 0.29
C ALA A 61 20.44 -45.95 1.66
N GLY A 62 19.18 -45.48 1.67
CA GLY A 62 18.43 -45.18 2.89
C GLY A 62 19.11 -44.15 3.80
N LEU A 63 20.02 -43.32 3.28
CA LEU A 63 20.82 -42.39 4.08
C LEU A 63 20.12 -41.03 4.24
N ARG A 64 20.18 -40.48 5.45
CA ARG A 64 19.71 -39.13 5.82
C ARG A 64 20.90 -38.36 6.36
N LEU A 65 21.39 -37.36 5.62
CA LEU A 65 22.45 -36.45 6.04
C LEU A 65 21.90 -35.21 6.74
N ASP A 66 20.58 -35.00 6.69
CA ASP A 66 19.85 -33.92 7.36
C ASP A 66 19.56 -34.20 8.85
N ARG A 67 19.76 -35.45 9.30
CA ARG A 67 19.60 -35.86 10.71
C ARG A 67 20.92 -36.40 11.27
N ALA A 68 21.36 -35.85 12.40
CA ALA A 68 22.59 -36.26 13.09
C ALA A 68 22.60 -37.75 13.44
N GLU A 69 21.48 -38.25 13.96
CA GLU A 69 21.26 -39.64 14.36
C GLU A 69 21.50 -40.59 13.18
N ASP A 70 20.84 -40.36 12.04
CA ASP A 70 20.94 -41.21 10.85
C ASP A 70 22.30 -41.11 10.13
N ALA A 71 22.94 -39.94 10.17
CA ALA A 71 24.23 -39.68 9.55
C ALA A 71 25.40 -40.31 10.32
N THR A 72 25.25 -40.51 11.64
CA THR A 72 26.25 -41.12 12.52
C THR A 72 25.92 -42.54 12.98
N ALA A 73 24.68 -43.01 12.74
CA ALA A 73 24.23 -44.38 13.01
C ALA A 73 25.12 -45.45 12.35
N GLU A 74 25.17 -46.61 13.00
CA GLU A 74 25.72 -47.83 12.38
C GLU A 74 24.80 -48.31 11.25
N ARG A 75 25.41 -48.91 10.22
CA ARG A 75 24.75 -49.33 8.98
C ARG A 75 25.36 -50.66 8.52
N ASP A 76 24.68 -51.36 7.64
CA ASP A 76 25.26 -52.46 6.86
C ASP A 76 26.25 -51.89 5.82
N GLY A 77 27.43 -51.48 6.31
CA GLY A 77 28.45 -50.75 5.54
C GLY A 77 29.22 -49.75 6.42
N PRO A 78 30.12 -48.95 5.83
CA PRO A 78 30.82 -47.89 6.57
C PRO A 78 29.83 -46.79 7.03
N ARG A 79 30.11 -46.20 8.21
CA ARG A 79 29.34 -45.05 8.71
C ARG A 79 29.54 -43.85 7.79
N ALA A 80 28.47 -43.11 7.52
CA ALA A 80 28.52 -41.93 6.66
C ALA A 80 29.41 -40.84 7.28
N ILE A 81 29.18 -40.52 8.56
CA ILE A 81 30.01 -39.61 9.35
C ILE A 81 30.44 -40.31 10.65
N VAL A 82 31.73 -40.24 10.96
CA VAL A 82 32.29 -40.62 12.26
C VAL A 82 32.90 -39.36 12.90
N PRO A 83 32.26 -38.79 13.94
CA PRO A 83 32.77 -37.64 14.65
C PRO A 83 34.25 -37.78 15.02
N ARG A 84 35.05 -36.74 14.70
CA ARG A 84 36.50 -36.65 14.94
C ARG A 84 37.37 -37.66 14.18
N ASP A 85 36.83 -38.44 13.24
CA ASP A 85 37.59 -39.41 12.44
C ASP A 85 37.25 -39.30 10.96
N LEU A 86 38.06 -38.51 10.23
CA LEU A 86 37.97 -38.39 8.77
C LEU A 86 38.21 -39.71 8.05
N SER A 87 39.10 -40.58 8.57
CA SER A 87 39.49 -41.82 7.90
C SER A 87 38.37 -42.86 7.87
N LYS A 88 37.48 -42.84 8.86
CA LYS A 88 36.31 -43.73 8.97
C LYS A 88 35.00 -43.09 8.49
N SER A 89 35.01 -41.81 8.11
CA SER A 89 33.84 -41.10 7.59
C SER A 89 33.70 -41.33 6.08
N GLU A 90 32.78 -42.19 5.65
CA GLU A 90 32.59 -42.50 4.22
C GLU A 90 32.28 -41.25 3.38
N VAL A 91 31.57 -40.25 3.94
CA VAL A 91 31.34 -38.96 3.26
C VAL A 91 32.65 -38.31 2.83
N VAL A 92 33.69 -38.34 3.67
CA VAL A 92 35.00 -37.74 3.36
C VAL A 92 35.67 -38.49 2.20
N ARG A 93 35.62 -39.83 2.21
CA ARG A 93 36.13 -40.66 1.10
C ARG A 93 35.42 -40.36 -0.22
N ARG A 94 34.10 -40.18 -0.17
CA ARG A 94 33.23 -39.92 -1.33
C ARG A 94 33.43 -38.53 -1.95
N ILE A 95 33.55 -37.47 -1.13
CA ILE A 95 33.71 -36.10 -1.64
C ILE A 95 35.11 -35.79 -2.18
N VAL A 96 36.13 -36.60 -1.86
CA VAL A 96 37.49 -36.47 -2.41
C VAL A 96 37.83 -37.50 -3.49
N SER A 97 36.95 -38.49 -3.72
CA SER A 97 37.19 -39.51 -4.75
C SER A 97 37.19 -38.90 -6.16
N ARG A 98 38.01 -39.49 -7.03
CA ARG A 98 38.08 -39.18 -8.47
C ARG A 98 37.51 -40.30 -9.34
N ASP A 99 37.02 -41.37 -8.72
CA ASP A 99 36.32 -42.45 -9.40
C ASP A 99 34.87 -42.01 -9.67
N PRO A 100 34.41 -41.93 -10.93
CA PRO A 100 33.05 -41.52 -11.27
C PRO A 100 31.92 -42.33 -10.62
N ASP A 101 32.18 -43.60 -10.27
CA ASP A 101 31.19 -44.49 -9.63
C ASP A 101 31.18 -44.35 -8.10
N GLU A 102 32.23 -43.77 -7.50
CA GLU A 102 32.28 -43.50 -6.07
C GLU A 102 32.05 -42.04 -5.70
N GLN A 103 32.45 -41.10 -6.54
CA GLN A 103 32.45 -39.66 -6.25
C GLN A 103 31.06 -39.13 -5.88
N MET A 104 31.00 -38.28 -4.85
CA MET A 104 29.80 -37.55 -4.45
C MET A 104 30.04 -36.03 -4.44
N PRO A 105 29.14 -35.20 -5.00
CA PRO A 105 27.97 -35.58 -5.80
C PRO A 105 28.37 -36.35 -7.08
N PRO A 106 27.52 -37.28 -7.57
CA PRO A 106 27.89 -38.12 -8.71
C PRO A 106 27.85 -37.28 -10.00
N PRO A 107 28.71 -37.53 -11.01
CA PRO A 107 28.81 -36.67 -12.20
C PRO A 107 27.48 -36.40 -12.91
N LYS A 108 26.60 -37.41 -12.98
CA LYS A 108 25.23 -37.32 -13.54
C LYS A 108 24.29 -36.32 -12.85
N SER A 109 24.65 -35.81 -11.66
CA SER A 109 23.88 -34.79 -10.95
C SER A 109 24.13 -33.37 -11.44
N ASN A 110 25.22 -33.15 -12.21
CA ASN A 110 25.74 -31.83 -12.58
C ASN A 110 26.09 -30.91 -11.39
N LEU A 111 26.24 -31.49 -10.19
CA LEU A 111 26.66 -30.80 -8.97
C LEU A 111 28.11 -31.15 -8.63
N SER A 112 28.84 -30.20 -8.08
CA SER A 112 30.22 -30.38 -7.61
C SER A 112 30.45 -29.59 -6.33
N LEU A 113 31.47 -29.99 -5.56
CA LEU A 113 31.95 -29.28 -4.38
C LEU A 113 33.25 -28.54 -4.73
N THR A 114 33.34 -27.29 -4.29
CA THR A 114 34.59 -26.51 -4.35
C THR A 114 35.60 -26.99 -3.31
N PRO A 115 36.91 -26.72 -3.49
CA PRO A 115 37.92 -27.06 -2.49
C PRO A 115 37.65 -26.46 -1.10
N LYS A 116 36.99 -25.29 -1.04
CA LYS A 116 36.59 -24.64 0.22
C LYS A 116 35.49 -25.43 0.93
N GLU A 117 34.47 -25.88 0.20
CA GLU A 117 33.35 -26.66 0.77
C GLU A 117 33.82 -28.03 1.27
N VAL A 118 34.68 -28.72 0.52
CA VAL A 118 35.32 -29.97 0.97
C VAL A 118 36.10 -29.75 2.26
N SER A 119 36.89 -28.68 2.33
CA SER A 119 37.67 -28.34 3.53
C SER A 119 36.78 -27.98 4.74
N LEU A 120 35.65 -27.30 4.53
CA LEU A 120 34.68 -27.00 5.59
C LEU A 120 34.04 -28.28 6.15
N ILE A 121 33.59 -29.20 5.29
CA ILE A 121 33.04 -30.49 5.70
C ILE A 121 34.07 -31.31 6.49
N GLN A 122 35.32 -31.36 6.03
CA GLN A 122 36.41 -32.02 6.76
C GLN A 122 36.65 -31.38 8.13
N GLN A 123 36.81 -30.06 8.20
CA GLN A 123 37.04 -29.35 9.47
C GLN A 123 35.89 -29.53 10.46
N TRP A 124 34.64 -29.50 10.00
CA TRP A 124 33.47 -29.77 10.84
C TRP A 124 33.47 -31.20 11.40
N ILE A 125 33.82 -32.21 10.59
CA ILE A 125 33.93 -33.60 11.06
C ILE A 125 35.09 -33.75 12.05
N GLU A 126 36.26 -33.16 11.79
CA GLU A 126 37.40 -33.10 12.73
C GLU A 126 36.98 -32.49 14.09
N GLN A 127 36.20 -31.41 14.07
CA GLN A 127 35.70 -30.72 15.27
C GLN A 127 34.62 -31.52 16.02
N GLY A 128 34.05 -32.57 15.42
CA GLY A 128 33.11 -33.50 16.07
C GLY A 128 31.75 -33.63 15.37
N ALA A 129 31.58 -33.06 14.18
CA ALA A 129 30.35 -33.13 13.38
C ALA A 129 29.08 -32.72 14.15
N GLU A 130 29.16 -31.70 15.00
CA GLU A 130 28.02 -31.23 15.80
C GLU A 130 26.94 -30.65 14.88
N TYR A 131 25.73 -31.22 14.94
CA TYR A 131 24.55 -30.70 14.24
C TYR A 131 23.85 -29.66 15.12
N GLN A 132 23.52 -28.53 14.52
CA GLN A 132 22.73 -27.49 15.19
C GLN A 132 21.23 -27.64 14.86
N PRO A 133 20.31 -27.46 15.83
CA PRO A 133 18.89 -27.21 15.57
C PRO A 133 18.67 -26.07 14.57
N HIS A 134 17.50 -25.98 13.92
CA HIS A 134 17.20 -24.86 13.03
C HIS A 134 17.39 -23.51 13.76
N TRP A 135 17.92 -22.50 13.07
CA TRP A 135 18.41 -21.26 13.69
C TRP A 135 17.35 -20.52 14.51
N ALA A 136 16.07 -20.61 14.11
CA ALA A 136 14.94 -20.02 14.83
C ALA A 136 14.71 -20.61 16.23
N PHE A 137 15.26 -21.79 16.54
CA PHE A 137 15.20 -22.44 17.86
C PHE A 137 16.49 -22.27 18.67
N LEU A 138 17.47 -21.51 18.16
CA LEU A 138 18.68 -21.17 18.89
C LEU A 138 18.49 -19.82 19.57
N ALA A 139 18.69 -19.78 20.90
CA ALA A 139 18.66 -18.52 21.64
C ALA A 139 19.68 -17.53 21.06
N PRO A 140 19.27 -16.28 20.70
CA PRO A 140 20.18 -15.26 20.22
C PRO A 140 21.30 -15.02 21.23
N ARG A 141 22.54 -14.94 20.74
CA ARG A 141 23.72 -14.65 21.56
C ARG A 141 24.16 -13.22 21.31
N ALA A 142 24.50 -12.50 22.37
CA ALA A 142 25.11 -11.18 22.24
C ALA A 142 26.47 -11.31 21.53
N VAL A 143 26.64 -10.57 20.43
CA VAL A 143 27.89 -10.52 19.67
C VAL A 143 28.54 -9.17 19.94
N VAL A 144 29.82 -9.18 20.30
CA VAL A 144 30.61 -7.96 20.46
C VAL A 144 30.84 -7.35 19.06
N PRO A 145 30.47 -6.08 18.81
CA PRO A 145 30.72 -5.44 17.52
C PRO A 145 32.23 -5.42 17.16
N PRO A 146 32.59 -5.49 15.88
CA PRO A 146 34.00 -5.48 15.46
C PRO A 146 34.73 -4.23 15.97
N ALA A 147 35.83 -4.44 16.70
CA ALA A 147 36.69 -3.38 17.22
C ALA A 147 37.59 -2.82 16.11
N ALA A 148 37.00 -2.10 15.15
CA ALA A 148 37.73 -1.41 14.10
C ALA A 148 37.75 0.11 14.35
N ASP A 149 38.90 0.73 14.08
CA ASP A 149 39.07 2.18 14.11
C ASP A 149 38.47 2.78 12.83
N PHE A 150 37.19 3.18 12.93
CA PHE A 150 36.45 3.79 11.83
C PHE A 150 36.77 5.29 11.62
N SER A 151 37.71 5.88 12.36
CA SER A 151 38.03 7.32 12.29
C SER A 151 38.61 7.76 10.94
N SER A 152 39.25 6.84 10.22
CA SER A 152 39.91 7.12 8.93
C SER A 152 38.95 7.27 7.73
N THR A 153 37.66 6.94 7.88
CA THR A 153 36.68 6.90 6.76
C THR A 153 35.32 7.51 7.11
N THR A 154 35.28 8.46 8.05
CA THR A 154 34.02 9.07 8.51
C THR A 154 34.20 10.59 8.70
N PRO A 155 33.33 11.44 8.12
CA PRO A 155 33.16 12.82 8.60
C PRO A 155 32.78 12.79 10.09
N ALA A 156 33.35 13.68 10.90
CA ALA A 156 33.31 13.57 12.37
C ALA A 156 31.95 13.88 13.04
N SER A 157 30.82 13.73 12.33
CA SER A 157 29.51 14.28 12.70
C SER A 157 28.53 13.31 13.38
N ARG A 158 28.73 11.98 13.35
CA ARG A 158 27.79 11.02 13.96
C ARG A 158 28.42 9.93 14.83
N PRO A 159 27.81 9.56 15.98
CA PRO A 159 28.12 8.34 16.67
C PRO A 159 27.67 7.12 15.85
N LEU A 160 28.55 6.13 15.70
CA LEU A 160 28.24 4.90 14.95
C LEU A 160 27.33 3.98 15.77
N SER A 161 26.31 3.43 15.13
CA SER A 161 25.51 2.32 15.67
C SER A 161 26.38 1.05 15.79
N PRO A 162 26.12 0.17 16.78
CA PRO A 162 26.70 -1.17 16.79
C PRO A 162 26.52 -1.93 15.46
N VAL A 163 25.44 -1.66 14.72
CA VAL A 163 25.17 -2.26 13.40
C VAL A 163 26.16 -1.75 12.35
N ASP A 164 26.52 -0.47 12.36
CA ASP A 164 27.46 0.13 11.41
C ASP A 164 28.83 -0.53 11.48
N ALA A 165 29.25 -0.96 12.68
CA ALA A 165 30.52 -1.66 12.87
C ALA A 165 30.57 -3.00 12.11
N PHE A 166 29.46 -3.77 12.11
CA PHE A 166 29.35 -5.01 11.33
C PHE A 166 29.32 -4.73 9.82
N VAL A 167 28.55 -3.73 9.38
CA VAL A 167 28.46 -3.36 7.96
C VAL A 167 29.82 -2.88 7.43
N ARG A 168 30.50 -2.00 8.16
CA ARG A 168 31.83 -1.49 7.77
C ARG A 168 32.89 -2.59 7.75
N ALA A 169 32.87 -3.54 8.70
CA ALA A 169 33.78 -4.69 8.67
C ALA A 169 33.61 -5.51 7.37
N LYS A 170 32.36 -5.71 6.92
CA LYS A 170 32.09 -6.38 5.62
C LYS A 170 32.45 -5.55 4.40
N LEU A 171 32.23 -4.23 4.42
CA LEU A 171 32.71 -3.36 3.35
C LEU A 171 34.23 -3.44 3.20
N ILE A 172 34.99 -3.41 4.30
CA ILE A 172 36.45 -3.56 4.30
C ILE A 172 36.87 -4.94 3.77
N GLU A 173 36.23 -6.03 4.23
CA GLU A 173 36.48 -7.41 3.73
C GLU A 173 36.30 -7.53 2.21
N HIS A 174 35.35 -6.78 1.64
CA HIS A 174 35.06 -6.77 0.21
C HIS A 174 35.77 -5.65 -0.58
N ASN A 175 36.65 -4.86 0.05
CA ASN A 175 37.32 -3.68 -0.54
C ASN A 175 36.34 -2.62 -1.11
N LEU A 176 35.19 -2.45 -0.44
CA LEU A 176 34.16 -1.48 -0.79
C LEU A 176 34.22 -0.26 0.14
N ALA A 177 33.90 0.91 -0.39
CA ALA A 177 33.72 2.14 0.38
C ALA A 177 32.22 2.51 0.45
N PRO A 178 31.75 3.16 1.52
CA PRO A 178 30.42 3.75 1.57
C PRO A 178 30.22 4.79 0.44
N SER A 179 28.99 4.92 -0.06
CA SER A 179 28.61 6.04 -0.90
C SER A 179 28.70 7.37 -0.13
N PRO A 180 28.95 8.51 -0.81
CA PRO A 180 28.86 9.82 -0.17
C PRO A 180 27.44 10.05 0.39
N GLU A 181 27.36 10.79 1.50
CA GLU A 181 26.07 11.19 2.09
C GLU A 181 25.27 12.05 1.10
N ALA A 182 23.96 11.84 1.05
CA ALA A 182 23.09 12.61 0.16
C ALA A 182 22.87 14.03 0.69
N ASP A 183 22.49 14.95 -0.20
CA ASP A 183 22.14 16.30 0.19
C ASP A 183 20.86 16.34 1.05
N LYS A 184 20.74 17.39 1.89
CA LYS A 184 19.62 17.55 2.84
C LYS A 184 18.24 17.35 2.20
N PRO A 185 17.88 17.97 1.04
CA PRO A 185 16.59 17.72 0.39
C PRO A 185 16.35 16.24 0.05
N THR A 186 17.37 15.53 -0.44
CA THR A 186 17.26 14.09 -0.75
C THR A 186 17.12 13.24 0.52
N LEU A 187 17.86 13.54 1.58
CA LEU A 187 17.75 12.87 2.88
C LEU A 187 16.34 13.01 3.47
N LEU A 188 15.83 14.24 3.56
CA LEU A 188 14.50 14.50 4.09
C LEU A 188 13.40 13.89 3.21
N ARG A 189 13.55 13.94 1.88
CA ARG A 189 12.61 13.30 0.95
C ARG A 189 12.51 11.79 1.18
N ARG A 190 13.66 11.09 1.31
CA ARG A 190 13.70 9.65 1.60
C ARG A 190 13.03 9.34 2.94
N ALA A 191 13.49 9.99 4.01
CA ALA A 191 12.92 9.80 5.35
C ALA A 191 11.41 10.08 5.41
N SER A 192 10.91 11.10 4.70
CA SER A 192 9.48 11.42 4.68
C SER A 192 8.66 10.33 3.97
N PHE A 193 9.12 9.80 2.82
CA PHE A 193 8.44 8.70 2.15
C PHE A 193 8.49 7.39 2.97
N ASP A 194 9.63 7.10 3.59
CA ASP A 194 9.79 5.88 4.38
C ASP A 194 8.90 5.92 5.63
N LEU A 195 8.96 7.01 6.41
CA LEU A 195 8.29 7.16 7.69
C LEU A 195 6.84 7.67 7.61
N SER A 196 6.43 8.39 6.57
CA SER A 196 5.08 8.97 6.47
C SER A 196 4.33 8.65 5.17
N GLY A 197 4.99 8.03 4.18
CA GLY A 197 4.42 7.78 2.84
C GLY A 197 4.25 9.02 1.96
N LEU A 198 4.56 10.21 2.46
CA LEU A 198 4.35 11.49 1.78
C LEU A 198 5.67 12.24 1.54
N PRO A 199 5.76 13.08 0.50
CA PRO A 199 6.88 13.99 0.32
C PRO A 199 6.85 15.10 1.39
N PRO A 200 8.01 15.67 1.77
CA PRO A 200 8.04 16.86 2.62
C PRO A 200 7.46 18.07 1.87
N THR A 201 6.85 18.98 2.62
CA THR A 201 6.43 20.30 2.15
C THR A 201 7.64 21.22 1.89
N PRO A 202 7.50 22.27 1.07
CA PRO A 202 8.57 23.26 0.85
C PRO A 202 9.08 23.87 2.17
N ASP A 203 8.17 24.25 3.08
CA ASP A 203 8.52 24.87 4.37
C ASP A 203 9.37 23.93 5.26
N GLU A 204 9.10 22.61 5.24
CA GLU A 204 9.91 21.62 5.96
C GLU A 204 11.31 21.44 5.34
N VAL A 205 11.41 21.53 4.01
CA VAL A 205 12.71 21.51 3.30
C VAL A 205 13.52 22.75 3.64
N ASP A 206 12.92 23.94 3.58
CA ASP A 206 13.58 25.21 3.89
C ASP A 206 14.02 25.28 5.36
N ALA A 207 13.17 24.81 6.29
CA ALA A 207 13.52 24.68 7.70
C ALA A 207 14.71 23.74 7.93
N PHE A 208 14.74 22.58 7.25
CA PHE A 208 15.86 21.65 7.37
C PHE A 208 17.15 22.19 6.72
N LEU A 209 17.05 22.91 5.60
CA LEU A 209 18.19 23.59 4.98
C LEU A 209 18.79 24.63 5.94
N ALA A 210 17.94 25.44 6.60
CA ALA A 210 18.34 26.47 7.55
C ALA A 210 18.94 25.94 8.86
N ASP A 211 18.59 24.73 9.31
CA ASP A 211 19.14 24.15 10.54
C ASP A 211 20.59 23.67 10.34
N LEU A 212 21.57 24.46 10.80
CA LEU A 212 23.00 24.13 10.73
C LEU A 212 23.53 23.31 11.91
N SER A 213 22.66 22.80 12.78
CA SER A 213 23.07 21.95 13.91
C SER A 213 23.56 20.57 13.46
N PRO A 214 24.50 19.92 14.20
CA PRO A 214 25.04 18.61 13.82
C PRO A 214 23.99 17.49 13.87
N ASP A 215 22.91 17.67 14.63
CA ASP A 215 21.77 16.77 14.83
C ASP A 215 20.52 17.20 14.01
N ALA A 216 20.69 18.07 13.00
CA ALA A 216 19.58 18.62 12.22
C ALA A 216 18.70 17.56 11.52
N PHE A 217 19.29 16.42 11.11
CA PHE A 217 18.55 15.34 10.45
C PHE A 217 17.84 14.45 11.47
N GLU A 218 18.48 14.16 12.60
CA GLU A 218 17.91 13.44 13.74
C GLU A 218 16.63 14.15 14.22
N LYS A 219 16.65 15.48 14.33
CA LYS A 219 15.45 16.29 14.59
C LYS A 219 14.33 16.10 13.55
N GLN A 220 14.67 15.88 12.28
CA GLN A 220 13.67 15.56 11.26
C GLN A 220 13.13 14.13 11.42
N ILE A 221 13.97 13.16 11.79
CA ILE A 221 13.53 11.80 12.11
C ILE A 221 12.59 11.80 13.31
N ASP A 222 12.95 12.45 14.43
CA ASP A 222 12.10 12.59 15.61
C ASP A 222 10.76 13.25 15.27
N ARG A 223 10.77 14.31 14.46
CA ARG A 223 9.58 15.00 13.98
C ARG A 223 8.68 14.11 13.12
N LEU A 224 9.27 13.27 12.26
CA LEU A 224 8.54 12.34 11.39
C LEU A 224 7.95 11.18 12.20
N LEU A 225 8.70 10.61 13.16
CA LEU A 225 8.23 9.56 14.08
C LEU A 225 7.12 10.05 15.02
N ALA A 226 7.18 11.32 15.45
CA ALA A 226 6.14 11.95 16.27
C ALA A 226 4.88 12.37 15.48
N SER A 227 4.87 12.21 14.15
CA SER A 227 3.71 12.53 13.32
C SER A 227 2.70 11.37 13.34
N PRO A 228 1.38 11.61 13.47
CA PRO A 228 0.37 10.56 13.36
C PRO A 228 0.42 9.78 12.03
N ARG A 229 0.99 10.39 10.98
CA ARG A 229 1.26 9.77 9.68
C ARG A 229 2.24 8.59 9.76
N TYR A 230 3.06 8.51 10.80
CA TYR A 230 3.95 7.38 11.06
C TYR A 230 3.14 6.10 11.29
N GLY A 231 2.18 6.13 12.21
CA GLY A 231 1.28 5.01 12.45
C GLY A 231 0.49 4.61 11.20
N GLU A 232 -0.04 5.57 10.43
CA GLU A 232 -0.73 5.29 9.15
C GLU A 232 0.17 4.55 8.15
N ARG A 233 1.41 5.02 8.00
CA ARG A 233 2.41 4.44 7.09
C ARG A 233 2.81 3.03 7.52
N MET A 234 3.13 2.83 8.78
CA MET A 234 3.56 1.53 9.32
C MET A 234 2.41 0.52 9.36
N ALA A 235 1.22 0.95 9.77
CA ALA A 235 0.02 0.12 9.80
C ALA A 235 -0.34 -0.43 8.42
N THR A 236 -0.08 0.29 7.33
CA THR A 236 -0.41 -0.18 5.97
C THR A 236 0.14 -1.58 5.68
N LEU A 237 1.41 -1.85 6.05
CA LEU A 237 2.03 -3.18 5.87
C LEU A 237 1.49 -4.22 6.85
N TRP A 238 1.21 -3.80 8.09
CA TRP A 238 0.62 -4.68 9.11
C TRP A 238 -0.79 -5.13 8.74
N LEU A 239 -1.59 -4.22 8.18
CA LEU A 239 -2.99 -4.46 7.82
C LEU A 239 -3.10 -5.43 6.65
N ASP A 240 -2.21 -5.34 5.66
CA ASP A 240 -2.08 -6.33 4.59
C ASP A 240 -1.69 -7.72 5.14
N ALA A 241 -0.65 -7.77 6.00
CA ALA A 241 -0.23 -9.00 6.68
C ALA A 241 -1.35 -9.62 7.56
N ALA A 242 -2.13 -8.79 8.24
CA ALA A 242 -3.30 -9.19 9.02
C ALA A 242 -4.53 -9.49 8.14
N ARG A 243 -4.48 -9.25 6.83
CA ARG A 243 -5.54 -9.42 5.82
C ARG A 243 -6.79 -8.57 6.10
N TYR A 244 -6.55 -7.36 6.60
CA TYR A 244 -7.58 -6.35 6.75
C TYR A 244 -8.10 -5.90 5.39
N ALA A 245 -9.43 -5.81 5.25
CA ALA A 245 -10.08 -5.16 4.13
C ALA A 245 -11.37 -4.49 4.59
N ASP A 246 -11.67 -3.32 4.05
CA ASP A 246 -12.94 -2.61 4.29
C ASP A 246 -14.13 -3.31 3.60
N THR A 247 -13.88 -4.33 2.77
CA THR A 247 -14.90 -5.16 2.09
C THR A 247 -14.60 -6.66 2.17
N ASN A 248 -15.56 -7.49 1.76
CA ASN A 248 -15.48 -8.95 1.84
C ASN A 248 -14.57 -9.61 0.78
N GLY A 249 -14.36 -8.98 -0.38
CA GLY A 249 -13.37 -9.34 -1.41
C GLY A 249 -13.45 -10.72 -2.08
N TYR A 250 -14.27 -11.65 -1.59
CA TYR A 250 -14.30 -13.05 -2.05
C TYR A 250 -15.51 -13.38 -2.94
N GLN A 251 -16.71 -13.45 -2.37
CA GLN A 251 -17.95 -13.80 -3.10
C GLN A 251 -18.81 -12.58 -3.45
N THR A 252 -18.78 -11.57 -2.59
CA THR A 252 -19.45 -10.29 -2.77
C THR A 252 -18.52 -9.20 -2.27
N ASP A 253 -18.55 -8.03 -2.90
CA ASP A 253 -17.79 -6.87 -2.46
C ASP A 253 -18.60 -6.01 -1.47
N GLY A 254 -19.15 -6.68 -0.45
CA GLY A 254 -19.94 -6.03 0.61
C GLY A 254 -19.03 -5.42 1.70
N PRO A 255 -19.44 -4.32 2.35
CA PRO A 255 -18.62 -3.63 3.36
C PRO A 255 -18.42 -4.47 4.63
N ARG A 256 -17.29 -4.26 5.31
CA ARG A 256 -16.95 -4.82 6.62
C ARG A 256 -16.82 -3.72 7.67
N PHE A 257 -17.60 -3.80 8.75
CA PHE A 257 -17.59 -2.81 9.84
C PHE A 257 -16.51 -3.11 10.90
N MET A 258 -15.24 -3.06 10.49
CA MET A 258 -14.08 -3.46 11.33
C MET A 258 -12.97 -2.40 11.42
N TRP A 259 -13.24 -1.19 10.93
CA TRP A 259 -12.32 -0.03 10.93
C TRP A 259 -11.69 0.31 12.28
N ARG A 260 -12.30 -0.08 13.40
CA ARG A 260 -11.69 0.10 14.73
C ARG A 260 -10.41 -0.72 14.93
N TYR A 261 -10.30 -1.90 14.33
CA TYR A 261 -9.04 -2.66 14.34
C TYR A 261 -7.94 -1.93 13.57
N ARG A 262 -8.27 -1.35 12.40
CA ARG A 262 -7.34 -0.51 11.62
C ARG A 262 -6.83 0.67 12.45
N ASP A 263 -7.73 1.41 13.07
CA ASP A 263 -7.39 2.57 13.89
C ASP A 263 -6.55 2.15 15.12
N TRP A 264 -6.89 1.03 15.78
CA TRP A 264 -6.10 0.48 16.88
C TRP A 264 -4.67 0.12 16.46
N VAL A 265 -4.46 -0.49 15.27
CA VAL A 265 -3.13 -0.78 14.74
C VAL A 265 -2.34 0.52 14.51
N ILE A 266 -2.96 1.55 13.92
CA ILE A 266 -2.34 2.87 13.71
C ILE A 266 -1.91 3.48 15.05
N ASP A 267 -2.77 3.41 16.07
CA ASP A 267 -2.51 3.92 17.41
C ASP A 267 -1.47 3.08 18.17
N ALA A 268 -1.36 1.77 17.92
CA ALA A 268 -0.32 0.92 18.49
C ALA A 268 1.08 1.33 17.98
N PHE A 269 1.22 1.57 16.67
CA PHE A 269 2.46 2.10 16.09
C PHE A 269 2.78 3.51 16.59
N ASN A 270 1.80 4.43 16.61
CA ASN A 270 2.00 5.80 17.10
C ASN A 270 2.34 5.86 18.61
N ARG A 271 1.84 4.92 19.41
CA ARG A 271 2.20 4.78 20.83
C ARG A 271 3.52 4.03 21.05
N ASN A 272 4.15 3.51 19.99
CA ASN A 272 5.32 2.63 20.03
C ASN A 272 5.11 1.47 21.02
N GLN A 273 4.00 0.75 20.86
CA GLN A 273 3.64 -0.36 21.74
C GLN A 273 4.73 -1.45 21.71
N PRO A 274 5.16 -1.98 22.88
CA PRO A 274 6.08 -3.11 22.95
C PRO A 274 5.60 -4.29 22.11
N PHE A 275 6.51 -4.93 21.37
CA PHE A 275 6.15 -5.99 20.42
C PHE A 275 5.52 -7.21 21.09
N ASP A 276 5.94 -7.53 22.31
CA ASP A 276 5.35 -8.58 23.15
C ASP A 276 3.90 -8.25 23.56
N GLU A 277 3.63 -7.03 24.02
CA GLU A 277 2.26 -6.56 24.30
C GLU A 277 1.40 -6.57 23.02
N PHE A 278 1.93 -6.05 21.91
CA PHE A 278 1.25 -6.00 20.61
C PHE A 278 0.93 -7.39 20.03
N THR A 279 1.78 -8.38 20.32
CA THR A 279 1.55 -9.80 20.00
C THR A 279 0.44 -10.40 20.87
N VAL A 280 0.53 -10.19 22.19
CA VAL A 280 -0.43 -10.77 23.16
C VAL A 280 -1.83 -10.20 22.95
N ASP A 281 -1.96 -8.87 22.81
CA ASP A 281 -3.27 -8.23 22.64
C ASP A 281 -3.99 -8.73 21.37
N GLN A 282 -3.27 -8.93 20.25
CA GLN A 282 -3.87 -9.41 18.99
C GLN A 282 -4.17 -10.91 18.98
N LEU A 283 -3.34 -11.74 19.61
CA LEU A 283 -3.53 -13.20 19.62
C LEU A 283 -4.49 -13.68 20.72
N ALA A 284 -4.55 -12.99 21.86
CA ALA A 284 -5.23 -13.46 23.07
C ALA A 284 -5.75 -12.33 23.98
N GLY A 285 -5.92 -11.10 23.48
CA GLY A 285 -6.36 -9.94 24.28
C GLY A 285 -7.70 -10.14 25.01
N ASP A 286 -8.59 -10.95 24.44
CA ASP A 286 -9.87 -11.38 25.02
C ASP A 286 -9.69 -12.29 26.26
N LEU A 287 -8.62 -13.08 26.31
CA LEU A 287 -8.33 -13.96 27.44
C LEU A 287 -7.69 -13.22 28.62
N MET A 288 -7.06 -12.06 28.37
CA MET A 288 -6.33 -11.29 29.38
C MET A 288 -7.22 -10.70 30.47
N GLU A 289 -8.52 -10.49 30.21
CA GLU A 289 -9.46 -9.95 31.22
C GLU A 289 -9.68 -10.89 32.42
N SER A 290 -9.52 -12.21 32.21
CA SER A 290 -9.78 -13.22 33.25
C SER A 290 -8.75 -13.23 34.37
N ALA A 291 -7.52 -12.75 34.13
CA ALA A 291 -6.39 -12.89 35.05
C ALA A 291 -6.13 -11.65 35.92
N GLU A 292 -6.28 -10.44 35.38
CA GLU A 292 -5.82 -9.21 36.05
C GLU A 292 -6.91 -8.48 36.86
N LEU A 293 -8.19 -8.73 36.61
CA LEU A 293 -9.31 -8.00 37.25
C LEU A 293 -10.11 -8.81 38.27
N GLY A 294 -9.78 -10.08 38.49
CA GLY A 294 -10.43 -10.92 39.51
C GLY A 294 -11.93 -11.19 39.27
N VAL A 295 -12.43 -10.95 38.06
CA VAL A 295 -13.83 -11.18 37.68
C VAL A 295 -14.07 -12.69 37.59
N ARG A 296 -14.59 -13.27 38.68
CA ARG A 296 -15.24 -14.58 38.65
C ARG A 296 -16.62 -14.43 38.01
N ASN A 297 -17.11 -15.52 37.42
CA ASN A 297 -18.35 -15.58 36.64
C ASN A 297 -19.54 -14.81 37.24
N SER A 298 -20.36 -14.28 36.32
CA SER A 298 -21.37 -13.23 36.48
C SER A 298 -22.61 -13.59 37.33
N GLU A 299 -22.42 -14.01 38.58
CA GLU A 299 -23.53 -14.23 39.53
C GLU A 299 -23.49 -13.32 40.77
N GLN A 300 -22.47 -12.46 40.96
CA GLN A 300 -22.35 -11.65 42.19
C GLN A 300 -21.92 -10.17 42.01
N ASN A 301 -22.89 -9.29 42.30
CA ASN A 301 -22.82 -7.95 42.92
C ASN A 301 -22.48 -6.68 42.12
N GLU A 302 -23.13 -5.58 42.55
CA GLU A 302 -23.31 -4.30 41.85
C GLU A 302 -22.35 -3.17 42.29
N ASP A 303 -21.49 -3.39 43.29
CA ASP A 303 -20.92 -2.31 44.13
C ASP A 303 -19.56 -1.70 43.69
N ALA A 304 -18.95 -2.14 42.58
CA ALA A 304 -17.54 -1.82 42.27
C ALA A 304 -17.26 -0.45 41.59
N ARG A 305 -18.12 0.58 41.75
CA ARG A 305 -18.04 1.86 40.99
C ARG A 305 -17.24 3.00 41.65
N ALA A 306 -16.35 2.72 42.62
CA ALA A 306 -15.71 3.78 43.42
C ALA A 306 -14.20 3.59 43.71
N ASN A 307 -13.35 3.61 42.67
CA ASN A 307 -11.99 4.21 42.72
C ASN A 307 -11.23 4.07 41.38
N SER A 308 -11.28 5.11 40.53
CA SER A 308 -10.29 5.30 39.45
C SER A 308 -10.20 6.77 39.03
N ALA A 309 -9.70 7.60 39.95
CA ALA A 309 -9.41 9.00 39.70
C ALA A 309 -8.04 9.34 40.32
N LEU A 310 -6.98 9.30 39.51
CA LEU A 310 -5.66 9.96 39.70
C LEU A 310 -4.63 9.50 38.64
N ARG A 311 -4.78 9.94 37.38
CA ARG A 311 -3.66 10.07 36.43
C ARG A 311 -3.85 11.35 35.60
N THR A 312 -2.77 12.11 35.41
CA THR A 312 -2.76 13.45 34.80
C THR A 312 -2.86 13.42 33.27
N PRO A 313 -3.35 14.50 32.62
CA PRO A 313 -3.70 14.49 31.21
C PRO A 313 -2.47 14.62 30.29
N ARG A 314 -2.40 13.72 29.30
CA ARG A 314 -1.75 13.96 28.00
C ARG A 314 -2.85 13.94 26.91
N SER A 315 -2.64 14.74 25.88
CA SER A 315 -3.57 15.15 24.82
C SER A 315 -4.65 14.14 24.39
N GLU A 316 -5.91 14.54 24.55
CA GLU A 316 -7.05 14.40 23.61
C GLU A 316 -7.04 13.25 22.59
N PHE A 317 -7.03 12.01 23.06
CA PHE A 317 -8.05 11.01 22.72
C PHE A 317 -8.00 9.97 23.84
N ARG A 318 -9.07 9.86 24.63
CA ARG A 318 -9.13 8.80 25.64
C ARG A 318 -9.36 7.50 24.87
N ALA A 319 -8.40 6.59 24.91
CA ALA A 319 -8.60 5.24 24.42
C ALA A 319 -9.88 4.64 25.05
N PRO A 320 -10.58 3.72 24.37
CA PRO A 320 -11.52 2.80 25.00
C PRO A 320 -10.99 2.25 26.33
N SER A 321 -11.87 1.71 27.18
CA SER A 321 -11.40 0.97 28.37
C SER A 321 -10.36 -0.08 27.94
N VAL A 322 -9.36 -0.37 28.77
CA VAL A 322 -8.28 -1.32 28.42
C VAL A 322 -8.84 -2.68 27.97
N ALA A 323 -9.97 -3.07 28.58
CA ALA A 323 -10.92 -4.08 28.12
C ALA A 323 -11.25 -3.98 26.61
N ASN A 324 -11.94 -2.91 26.22
CA ASN A 324 -12.36 -2.65 24.84
C ASN A 324 -11.17 -2.53 23.87
N ASP A 325 -10.03 -1.95 24.28
CA ASP A 325 -8.83 -1.85 23.43
C ASP A 325 -8.26 -3.25 23.11
N ARG A 326 -8.18 -4.15 24.10
CA ARG A 326 -7.75 -5.55 23.90
C ARG A 326 -8.76 -6.37 23.08
N LEU A 327 -10.05 -6.17 23.29
CA LEU A 327 -11.10 -6.80 22.48
C LEU A 327 -11.08 -6.33 21.01
N ILE A 328 -10.71 -5.07 20.74
CA ILE A 328 -10.52 -4.57 19.38
C ILE A 328 -9.27 -5.20 18.74
N ALA A 329 -8.18 -5.35 19.51
CA ALA A 329 -6.93 -5.94 19.03
C ALA A 329 -7.10 -7.39 18.52
N THR A 330 -7.94 -8.21 19.18
CA THR A 330 -8.21 -9.59 18.73
C THR A 330 -8.90 -9.68 17.36
N GLY A 331 -9.29 -8.55 16.76
CA GLY A 331 -9.71 -8.43 15.36
C GLY A 331 -8.75 -9.12 14.37
N PHE A 332 -7.45 -9.21 14.68
CA PHE A 332 -6.47 -10.02 13.93
C PHE A 332 -6.97 -11.45 13.63
N ASN A 333 -7.59 -12.11 14.62
CA ASN A 333 -8.15 -13.46 14.52
C ASN A 333 -9.51 -13.54 13.79
N ARG A 334 -10.09 -12.38 13.41
CA ARG A 334 -11.40 -12.23 12.76
C ARG A 334 -11.32 -11.77 11.30
N ASN A 335 -10.14 -11.32 10.85
CA ASN A 335 -9.88 -10.82 9.49
C ASN A 335 -9.99 -11.89 8.37
N HIS A 336 -10.16 -13.16 8.73
CA HIS A 336 -10.35 -14.30 7.82
C HIS A 336 -11.41 -14.06 6.73
N ARG A 337 -11.34 -14.86 5.65
CA ARG A 337 -12.28 -14.78 4.51
C ARG A 337 -13.74 -14.92 4.95
N GLY A 338 -14.65 -14.16 4.31
CA GLY A 338 -16.09 -14.24 4.56
C GLY A 338 -16.76 -15.11 3.52
N ASN A 339 -17.71 -15.97 3.92
CA ASN A 339 -18.52 -16.79 3.01
C ASN A 339 -19.99 -16.64 3.39
N ALA A 340 -20.84 -16.38 2.39
CA ALA A 340 -22.29 -16.25 2.50
C ALA A 340 -23.02 -17.03 1.37
N GLU A 341 -22.36 -17.97 0.71
CA GLU A 341 -22.97 -18.83 -0.30
C GLU A 341 -24.03 -19.77 0.30
N GLY A 342 -25.11 -19.99 -0.45
CA GLY A 342 -26.08 -21.03 -0.14
C GLY A 342 -25.47 -22.41 -0.40
N GLY A 343 -25.27 -23.20 0.67
CA GLY A 343 -24.69 -24.54 0.58
C GLY A 343 -23.43 -24.77 1.42
N ILE A 344 -22.96 -23.77 2.19
CA ILE A 344 -21.83 -23.94 3.10
C ILE A 344 -21.99 -25.12 4.05
N ILE A 345 -20.94 -25.92 4.21
CA ILE A 345 -20.83 -26.94 5.25
C ILE A 345 -20.19 -26.25 6.48
N PRO A 346 -20.91 -26.07 7.61
CA PRO A 346 -20.40 -25.26 8.72
C PRO A 346 -19.08 -25.77 9.31
N GLU A 347 -18.91 -27.10 9.36
CA GLU A 347 -17.71 -27.74 9.90
C GLU A 347 -16.48 -27.57 8.99
N GLU A 348 -16.66 -27.64 7.66
CA GLU A 348 -15.58 -27.37 6.69
C GLU A 348 -15.09 -25.92 6.84
N PHE A 349 -16.02 -24.97 6.94
CA PHE A 349 -15.69 -23.56 7.07
C PHE A 349 -15.04 -23.24 8.43
N ARG A 350 -15.48 -23.89 9.51
CA ARG A 350 -14.84 -23.83 10.84
C ARG A 350 -13.39 -24.34 10.79
N VAL A 351 -13.13 -25.43 10.07
CA VAL A 351 -11.77 -25.96 9.88
C VAL A 351 -10.91 -25.01 9.05
N GLU A 352 -11.43 -24.48 7.94
CA GLU A 352 -10.68 -23.52 7.11
C GLU A 352 -10.36 -22.23 7.87
N TYR A 353 -11.20 -21.77 8.81
CA TYR A 353 -10.87 -20.65 9.71
C TYR A 353 -9.72 -20.97 10.68
N VAL A 354 -9.64 -22.21 11.18
CA VAL A 354 -8.52 -22.65 12.03
C VAL A 354 -7.22 -22.74 11.21
N VAL A 355 -7.27 -23.29 10.00
CA VAL A 355 -6.14 -23.32 9.04
C VAL A 355 -5.62 -21.91 8.77
N ASP A 356 -6.53 -21.02 8.40
CA ASP A 356 -6.28 -19.62 8.04
C ASP A 356 -5.64 -18.81 9.20
N ARG A 357 -6.06 -19.08 10.46
CA ARG A 357 -5.41 -18.55 11.68
C ARG A 357 -4.01 -19.13 11.91
N VAL A 358 -3.80 -20.43 11.70
CA VAL A 358 -2.47 -21.06 11.82
C VAL A 358 -1.50 -20.50 10.78
N GLU A 359 -1.91 -20.44 9.52
CA GLU A 359 -1.09 -19.95 8.40
C GLU A 359 -0.72 -18.47 8.59
N THR A 360 -1.67 -17.63 8.99
CA THR A 360 -1.41 -16.20 9.22
C THR A 360 -0.56 -15.99 10.47
N THR A 361 -0.86 -16.68 11.58
CA THR A 361 -0.07 -16.55 12.82
C THR A 361 1.37 -16.98 12.60
N SER A 362 1.59 -18.09 11.91
CA SER A 362 2.94 -18.58 11.60
C SER A 362 3.70 -17.69 10.63
N THR A 363 3.02 -17.16 9.59
CA THR A 363 3.66 -16.29 8.60
C THR A 363 4.00 -14.91 9.19
N VAL A 364 3.05 -14.29 9.90
CA VAL A 364 3.17 -12.91 10.41
C VAL A 364 4.05 -12.82 11.65
N TRP A 365 3.86 -13.70 12.64
CA TRP A 365 4.55 -13.60 13.93
C TRP A 365 5.81 -14.45 14.03
N LEU A 366 5.86 -15.59 13.35
CA LEU A 366 7.01 -16.51 13.41
C LEU A 366 7.92 -16.40 12.19
N GLY A 367 7.44 -15.83 11.07
CA GLY A 367 8.16 -15.84 9.80
C GLY A 367 8.32 -17.23 9.19
N LEU A 368 7.44 -18.19 9.54
CA LEU A 368 7.54 -19.60 9.18
C LEU A 368 6.36 -20.06 8.31
N THR A 369 6.66 -20.84 7.27
CA THR A 369 5.68 -21.42 6.34
C THR A 369 5.01 -22.69 6.88
N ILE A 370 4.50 -22.64 8.13
CA ILE A 370 3.92 -23.80 8.83
C ILE A 370 2.77 -24.44 8.03
N GLY A 371 2.07 -23.70 7.17
CA GLY A 371 1.02 -24.21 6.28
C GLY A 371 1.39 -25.47 5.48
N CYS A 372 2.63 -25.64 5.03
CA CYS A 372 3.02 -26.87 4.32
C CYS A 372 2.96 -28.13 5.22
N ALA A 373 3.04 -27.97 6.55
CA ALA A 373 2.91 -29.06 7.51
C ALA A 373 1.48 -29.61 7.66
N ARG A 374 0.48 -29.01 7.00
CA ARG A 374 -0.93 -29.47 7.00
C ARG A 374 -1.11 -30.90 6.50
N CYS A 375 -0.32 -31.31 5.50
CA CYS A 375 -0.51 -32.56 4.75
C CYS A 375 0.68 -33.53 4.82
N HIS A 376 1.90 -33.04 5.05
CA HIS A 376 3.14 -33.82 5.17
C HIS A 376 4.14 -33.04 6.05
N ASP A 377 5.16 -33.68 6.62
CA ASP A 377 6.16 -32.94 7.42
C ASP A 377 6.80 -31.80 6.61
N HIS A 378 7.09 -30.66 7.24
CA HIS A 378 7.59 -29.48 6.53
C HIS A 378 8.90 -29.79 5.77
N LYS A 379 9.01 -29.34 4.52
CA LYS A 379 10.06 -29.77 3.59
C LYS A 379 11.48 -29.37 4.01
N TYR A 380 11.61 -28.22 4.67
CA TYR A 380 12.91 -27.58 4.97
C TYR A 380 13.18 -27.38 6.47
N ASP A 381 12.12 -27.41 7.28
CA ASP A 381 12.14 -27.09 8.70
C ASP A 381 11.65 -28.29 9.51
N PRO A 382 12.14 -28.50 10.74
CA PRO A 382 11.76 -29.64 11.56
C PRO A 382 10.38 -29.42 12.20
N ILE A 383 9.33 -29.32 11.37
CA ILE A 383 7.95 -29.10 11.77
C ILE A 383 7.12 -30.30 11.29
N PRO A 384 6.89 -31.30 12.15
CA PRO A 384 6.06 -32.45 11.84
C PRO A 384 4.58 -32.09 11.64
N VAL A 385 3.85 -32.95 10.93
CA VAL A 385 2.38 -32.84 10.79
C VAL A 385 1.68 -32.80 12.17
N VAL A 386 2.17 -33.56 13.15
CA VAL A 386 1.58 -33.56 14.51
C VAL A 386 1.68 -32.20 15.20
N ASP A 387 2.73 -31.41 14.94
CA ASP A 387 2.91 -30.09 15.54
C ASP A 387 2.06 -29.02 14.84
N TYR A 388 1.80 -29.17 13.53
CA TYR A 388 0.77 -28.39 12.84
C TYR A 388 -0.60 -28.54 13.51
N TYR A 389 -1.05 -29.79 13.75
CA TYR A 389 -2.36 -30.03 14.36
C TYR A 389 -2.40 -29.66 15.86
N ARG A 390 -1.27 -29.68 16.58
CA ARG A 390 -1.17 -29.10 17.93
C ARG A 390 -1.35 -27.59 17.92
N MET A 391 -0.73 -26.87 16.97
CA MET A 391 -0.95 -25.43 16.81
C MET A 391 -2.40 -25.14 16.42
N ALA A 392 -2.96 -25.89 15.47
CA ALA A 392 -4.37 -25.77 15.06
C ALA A 392 -5.34 -25.96 16.24
N ALA A 393 -5.06 -26.91 17.15
CA ALA A 393 -5.87 -27.15 18.33
C ALA A 393 -5.97 -25.93 19.28
N THR A 394 -4.99 -25.02 19.29
CA THR A 394 -5.08 -23.80 20.12
C THR A 394 -6.22 -22.89 19.66
N PHE A 395 -6.46 -22.80 18.35
CA PHE A 395 -7.51 -21.97 17.75
C PHE A 395 -8.89 -22.62 17.71
N THR A 396 -9.04 -23.92 18.04
CA THR A 396 -10.36 -24.57 18.03
C THR A 396 -11.26 -24.13 19.18
N THR A 397 -10.69 -23.50 20.21
CA THR A 397 -11.41 -22.91 21.35
C THR A 397 -11.95 -21.50 21.08
N ALA A 398 -11.47 -20.83 20.03
CA ALA A 398 -11.85 -19.45 19.70
C ALA A 398 -13.20 -19.40 18.97
N ILE A 399 -14.26 -19.15 19.74
CA ILE A 399 -15.66 -19.06 19.28
C ILE A 399 -15.94 -17.64 18.73
N PRO A 400 -16.36 -17.49 17.45
CA PRO A 400 -16.84 -16.21 16.95
C PRO A 400 -18.08 -15.76 17.72
N SER A 401 -18.03 -14.56 18.28
CA SER A 401 -19.14 -13.91 18.98
C SER A 401 -19.28 -12.47 18.51
N GLU A 402 -20.49 -11.92 18.64
CA GLU A 402 -20.76 -10.50 18.41
C GLU A 402 -20.93 -9.84 19.78
N ALA A 403 -20.18 -8.77 20.04
CA ALA A 403 -20.23 -7.99 21.27
C ALA A 403 -20.51 -6.53 20.95
N GLU A 404 -21.52 -5.94 21.61
CA GLU A 404 -21.73 -4.49 21.57
C GLU A 404 -20.69 -3.81 22.46
N ILE A 405 -19.66 -3.24 21.84
CA ILE A 405 -18.61 -2.49 22.52
C ILE A 405 -19.00 -1.00 22.51
N ASP A 406 -19.18 -0.40 23.69
CA ASP A 406 -19.31 1.06 23.80
C ASP A 406 -17.93 1.71 23.56
N ILE A 407 -17.72 2.13 22.31
CA ILE A 407 -16.44 2.68 21.84
C ILE A 407 -16.23 4.16 22.18
N THR A 408 -17.30 4.89 22.53
CA THR A 408 -17.26 6.34 22.84
C THR A 408 -18.56 6.75 23.53
N THR A 409 -18.46 7.48 24.64
CA THR A 409 -19.65 8.09 25.26
C THR A 409 -20.33 9.08 24.30
N ALA A 410 -21.62 9.36 24.54
CA ALA A 410 -22.38 10.30 23.73
C ALA A 410 -21.75 11.72 23.68
N GLU A 411 -21.12 12.16 24.77
CA GLU A 411 -20.45 13.46 24.84
C GLU A 411 -19.12 13.47 24.07
N GLU A 412 -18.33 12.40 24.14
CA GLU A 412 -17.11 12.25 23.33
C GLU A 412 -17.44 12.24 21.82
N ARG A 413 -18.50 11.53 21.42
CA ARG A 413 -18.99 11.53 20.04
C ARG A 413 -19.42 12.93 19.58
N LYS A 414 -20.12 13.67 20.44
CA LYS A 414 -20.55 15.05 20.17
C LYS A 414 -19.35 15.98 20.00
N LEU A 415 -18.39 15.94 20.92
CA LEU A 415 -17.17 16.75 20.86
C LEU A 415 -16.33 16.45 19.60
N ALA A 416 -16.20 15.16 19.23
CA ALA A 416 -15.51 14.76 18.01
C ALA A 416 -16.20 15.27 16.74
N LEU A 417 -17.54 15.27 16.71
CA LEU A 417 -18.32 15.81 15.60
C LEU A 417 -18.21 17.34 15.50
N GLU A 418 -18.26 18.06 16.62
CA GLU A 418 -18.05 19.51 16.69
C GLU A 418 -16.66 19.90 16.18
N LYS A 419 -15.61 19.15 16.56
CA LYS A 419 -14.23 19.31 16.05
C LYS A 419 -14.16 19.07 14.54
N PHE A 420 -14.73 17.97 14.05
CA PHE A 420 -14.74 17.63 12.63
C PHE A 420 -15.41 18.72 11.78
N GLU A 421 -16.59 19.20 12.18
CA GLU A 421 -17.29 20.26 11.45
C GLU A 421 -16.54 21.60 11.48
N ALA A 422 -15.83 21.92 12.56
CA ALA A 422 -14.96 23.09 12.61
C ALA A 422 -13.75 22.99 11.65
N GLU A 423 -13.06 21.85 11.64
CA GLU A 423 -11.92 21.59 10.74
C GLU A 423 -12.33 21.59 9.26
N LYS A 424 -13.44 20.93 8.94
CA LYS A 424 -14.10 20.93 7.63
C LYS A 424 -14.50 22.34 7.20
N GLY A 425 -15.13 23.11 8.10
CA GLY A 425 -15.50 24.51 7.85
C GLY A 425 -14.28 25.38 7.50
N ALA A 426 -13.19 25.23 8.26
CA ALA A 426 -11.93 25.94 7.97
C ALA A 426 -11.30 25.51 6.64
N ALA A 427 -11.35 24.22 6.28
CA ALA A 427 -10.87 23.73 4.99
C ALA A 427 -11.70 24.28 3.81
N VAL A 428 -13.02 24.27 3.90
CA VAL A 428 -13.93 24.86 2.90
C VAL A 428 -13.71 26.37 2.75
N ALA A 429 -13.47 27.08 3.85
CA ALA A 429 -13.13 28.51 3.80
C ALA A 429 -11.80 28.77 3.07
N ARG A 430 -10.76 27.95 3.31
CA ARG A 430 -9.48 28.04 2.57
C ARG A 430 -9.66 27.77 1.08
N LEU A 431 -10.43 26.74 0.71
CA LEU A 431 -10.75 26.42 -0.69
C LEU A 431 -11.42 27.61 -1.39
N ARG A 432 -12.52 28.12 -0.83
CA ARG A 432 -13.24 29.28 -1.40
C ARG A 432 -12.35 30.51 -1.55
N LYS A 433 -11.45 30.75 -0.59
CA LYS A 433 -10.48 31.85 -0.66
C LYS A 433 -9.49 31.65 -1.81
N PHE A 434 -8.95 30.43 -1.98
CA PHE A 434 -8.07 30.09 -3.08
C PHE A 434 -8.78 30.26 -4.44
N GLU A 435 -9.99 29.73 -4.59
CA GLU A 435 -10.81 29.85 -5.81
C GLU A 435 -11.14 31.29 -6.17
N ALA A 436 -11.38 32.17 -5.19
CA ALA A 436 -11.71 33.57 -5.41
C ALA A 436 -10.49 34.47 -5.66
N GLU A 437 -9.39 34.27 -4.94
CA GLU A 437 -8.26 35.21 -4.90
C GLU A 437 -7.04 34.74 -5.70
N GLN A 438 -6.72 33.44 -5.67
CA GLN A 438 -5.46 32.90 -6.20
C GLN A 438 -5.63 32.19 -7.53
N LEU A 439 -6.74 31.46 -7.72
CA LEU A 439 -7.01 30.73 -8.95
C LEU A 439 -7.16 31.66 -10.18
N PRO A 440 -7.84 32.82 -10.14
CA PRO A 440 -7.97 33.68 -11.32
C PRO A 440 -6.64 34.22 -11.88
N PRO A 441 -5.70 34.78 -11.09
CA PRO A 441 -4.41 35.22 -11.63
C PRO A 441 -3.53 34.05 -12.08
N LEU A 442 -3.55 32.90 -11.38
CA LEU A 442 -2.85 31.68 -11.83
C LEU A 442 -3.39 31.19 -13.18
N PHE A 443 -4.70 31.21 -13.37
CA PHE A 443 -5.33 30.84 -14.63
C PHE A 443 -5.02 31.84 -15.75
N ALA A 444 -4.93 33.14 -15.46
CA ALA A 444 -4.48 34.14 -16.43
C ALA A 444 -3.03 33.89 -16.90
N VAL A 445 -2.11 33.54 -15.98
CA VAL A 445 -0.73 33.15 -16.32
C VAL A 445 -0.71 31.90 -17.21
N PHE A 446 -1.53 30.90 -16.88
CA PHE A 446 -1.70 29.70 -17.71
C PHE A 446 -2.20 30.04 -19.13
N LEU A 447 -3.20 30.92 -19.27
CA LEU A 447 -3.71 31.35 -20.57
C LEU A 447 -2.64 32.10 -21.41
N GLU A 448 -1.79 32.92 -20.79
CA GLU A 448 -0.66 33.54 -21.47
C GLU A 448 0.40 32.52 -21.91
N GLN A 449 0.62 31.46 -21.13
CA GLN A 449 1.50 30.36 -21.52
C GLN A 449 0.94 29.60 -22.73
N VAL A 450 -0.35 29.25 -22.71
CA VAL A 450 -1.04 28.60 -23.85
C VAL A 450 -0.93 29.43 -25.15
N LYS A 451 -1.01 30.76 -25.06
CA LYS A 451 -0.78 31.67 -26.20
C LYS A 451 0.66 31.61 -26.72
N ARG A 452 1.66 31.61 -25.82
CA ARG A 452 3.09 31.49 -26.18
C ARG A 452 3.41 30.17 -26.86
N ASP A 453 2.74 29.10 -26.44
CA ASP A 453 2.90 27.76 -26.99
C ASP A 453 2.20 27.60 -28.37
N GLY A 454 1.73 28.69 -28.97
CA GLY A 454 1.17 28.75 -30.32
C GLY A 454 -0.27 28.26 -30.45
N VAL A 455 -0.92 27.92 -29.33
CA VAL A 455 -2.31 27.48 -29.31
C VAL A 455 -3.24 28.69 -29.39
N THR A 456 -3.55 29.12 -30.61
CA THR A 456 -4.55 30.16 -30.86
C THR A 456 -5.96 29.57 -30.73
N PRO A 457 -6.78 29.98 -29.75
CA PRO A 457 -8.16 29.51 -29.66
C PRO A 457 -8.95 30.07 -30.85
N GLN A 458 -9.50 29.18 -31.68
CA GLN A 458 -10.45 29.59 -32.71
C GLN A 458 -11.76 29.99 -32.02
N PRO A 459 -12.23 31.25 -32.16
CA PRO A 459 -13.47 31.68 -31.51
C PRO A 459 -14.66 30.94 -32.11
N TRP A 460 -15.64 30.59 -31.27
CA TRP A 460 -16.90 30.04 -31.73
C TRP A 460 -17.65 31.07 -32.60
N THR A 461 -18.12 30.64 -33.77
CA THR A 461 -18.96 31.46 -34.65
C THR A 461 -20.41 31.11 -34.41
N ILE A 462 -21.22 32.08 -33.98
CA ILE A 462 -22.68 31.94 -33.86
C ILE A 462 -23.26 31.71 -35.26
N LEU A 463 -24.08 30.68 -35.41
CA LEU A 463 -24.72 30.32 -36.66
C LEU A 463 -26.05 31.09 -36.83
N ASP A 464 -26.15 31.95 -37.85
CA ASP A 464 -27.42 32.61 -38.14
C ASP A 464 -28.42 31.64 -38.78
N ALA A 465 -29.48 31.34 -38.02
CA ALA A 465 -30.60 30.49 -38.43
C ALA A 465 -31.42 31.15 -39.57
N SER A 466 -31.11 30.72 -40.80
CA SER A 466 -31.83 31.10 -42.02
C SER A 466 -33.23 30.48 -42.14
N GLU A 467 -33.47 29.32 -41.53
CA GLU A 467 -34.77 28.68 -41.43
C GLU A 467 -34.92 27.94 -40.09
N ILE A 468 -36.11 27.97 -39.52
CA ILE A 468 -36.43 27.30 -38.25
C ILE A 468 -37.77 26.59 -38.42
N ARG A 469 -37.82 25.29 -38.08
CA ARG A 469 -39.04 24.46 -38.10
C ARG A 469 -39.20 23.77 -36.73
N THR A 470 -40.44 23.62 -36.27
CA THR A 470 -40.77 22.98 -34.99
C THR A 470 -41.85 21.94 -35.19
N ALA A 471 -41.65 20.71 -34.71
CA ALA A 471 -42.63 19.62 -34.86
C ALA A 471 -43.80 19.73 -33.86
N GLY A 472 -43.52 20.16 -32.63
CA GLY A 472 -44.48 20.34 -31.54
C GLY A 472 -45.19 21.70 -31.54
N GLY A 473 -44.95 22.54 -32.54
CA GLY A 473 -45.62 23.84 -32.72
C GLY A 473 -45.13 24.96 -31.78
N THR A 474 -44.00 24.81 -31.11
CA THR A 474 -43.42 25.88 -30.28
C THR A 474 -43.06 27.12 -31.13
N ASN A 475 -43.56 28.29 -30.76
CA ASN A 475 -43.11 29.54 -31.34
C ASN A 475 -41.68 29.88 -30.86
N LEU A 476 -40.70 29.95 -31.77
CA LEU A 476 -39.32 30.33 -31.48
C LEU A 476 -39.04 31.76 -31.94
N VAL A 477 -38.83 32.66 -30.97
CA VAL A 477 -38.58 34.09 -31.20
C VAL A 477 -37.08 34.36 -31.17
N LYS A 478 -36.50 34.77 -32.31
CA LYS A 478 -35.10 35.19 -32.42
C LYS A 478 -34.86 36.47 -31.60
N GLN A 479 -33.78 36.46 -30.82
CA GLN A 479 -33.36 37.51 -29.91
C GLN A 479 -32.23 38.36 -30.55
N PRO A 480 -31.93 39.57 -30.01
CA PRO A 480 -30.88 40.44 -30.56
C PRO A 480 -29.46 39.86 -30.53
N ASP A 481 -29.20 38.89 -29.66
CA ASP A 481 -27.92 38.17 -29.54
C ASP A 481 -27.79 36.97 -30.49
N GLY A 482 -28.82 36.69 -31.31
CA GLY A 482 -28.90 35.53 -32.18
C GLY A 482 -29.57 34.30 -31.55
N SER A 483 -29.85 34.30 -30.24
CA SER A 483 -30.51 33.17 -29.56
C SER A 483 -31.99 33.04 -29.94
N LEU A 484 -32.52 31.83 -29.80
CA LEU A 484 -33.92 31.48 -30.07
C LEU A 484 -34.64 31.18 -28.75
N LEU A 485 -35.57 32.06 -28.35
CA LEU A 485 -36.39 31.92 -27.16
C LEU A 485 -37.74 31.27 -27.49
N ALA A 486 -38.04 30.14 -26.86
CA ALA A 486 -39.34 29.49 -26.95
C ALA A 486 -40.43 30.24 -26.18
N ALA A 487 -41.56 30.49 -26.85
CA ALA A 487 -42.74 31.15 -26.30
C ALA A 487 -43.97 30.23 -26.35
N GLY A 488 -44.98 30.55 -25.52
CA GLY A 488 -46.21 29.77 -25.40
C GLY A 488 -46.06 28.51 -24.54
N ALA A 489 -47.13 27.71 -24.48
CA ALA A 489 -47.15 26.46 -23.73
C ALA A 489 -46.14 25.43 -24.30
N PRO A 490 -45.42 24.67 -23.47
CA PRO A 490 -44.56 23.60 -23.95
C PRO A 490 -45.39 22.39 -24.41
N PRO A 491 -45.16 21.84 -25.61
CA PRO A 491 -45.76 20.57 -26.01
C PRO A 491 -45.22 19.41 -25.15
N ALA A 492 -45.83 18.23 -25.26
CA ALA A 492 -45.37 17.05 -24.52
C ALA A 492 -43.97 16.61 -24.99
N ALA A 493 -43.77 16.53 -26.31
CA ALA A 493 -42.50 16.29 -26.99
C ALA A 493 -42.28 17.38 -28.05
N GLU A 494 -41.02 17.63 -28.42
CA GLU A 494 -40.67 18.68 -29.38
C GLU A 494 -39.42 18.29 -30.19
N THR A 495 -39.40 18.67 -31.46
CA THR A 495 -38.22 18.56 -32.33
C THR A 495 -38.01 19.87 -33.06
N TYR A 496 -36.85 20.49 -32.84
CA TYR A 496 -36.42 21.72 -33.50
C TYR A 496 -35.48 21.38 -34.67
N THR A 497 -35.80 21.88 -35.86
CA THR A 497 -34.89 21.83 -37.02
C THR A 497 -34.44 23.23 -37.35
N ILE A 498 -33.14 23.50 -37.23
CA ILE A 498 -32.51 24.79 -37.45
C ILE A 498 -31.60 24.65 -38.68
N VAL A 499 -31.82 25.46 -39.71
CA VAL A 499 -30.97 25.52 -40.90
C VAL A 499 -30.21 26.85 -40.88
N ALA A 500 -28.89 26.78 -40.77
CA ALA A 500 -28.03 27.95 -40.70
C ALA A 500 -26.96 27.93 -41.80
N ARG A 501 -26.59 29.11 -42.29
CA ARG A 501 -25.58 29.29 -43.34
C ARG A 501 -24.31 29.89 -42.76
N SER A 502 -23.17 29.28 -43.05
CA SER A 502 -21.85 29.72 -42.58
C SER A 502 -20.87 29.85 -43.74
N ALA A 503 -19.95 30.81 -43.65
CA ALA A 503 -18.81 30.93 -44.55
C ALA A 503 -17.68 29.93 -44.22
N MET A 504 -17.81 29.17 -43.12
CA MET A 504 -16.82 28.16 -42.73
C MET A 504 -16.73 27.04 -43.77
N THR A 505 -15.50 26.76 -44.19
CA THR A 505 -15.14 25.70 -45.14
C THR A 505 -14.70 24.40 -44.43
N SER A 506 -14.54 24.45 -43.11
CA SER A 506 -14.21 23.31 -42.25
C SER A 506 -14.77 23.56 -40.85
N VAL A 507 -15.57 22.62 -40.34
CA VAL A 507 -16.23 22.64 -39.04
C VAL A 507 -15.96 21.30 -38.36
N THR A 508 -15.39 21.32 -37.16
CA THR A 508 -14.98 20.11 -36.41
C THR A 508 -15.92 19.73 -35.27
N ALA A 509 -16.76 20.67 -34.83
CA ALA A 509 -17.71 20.48 -33.74
C ALA A 509 -18.85 21.50 -33.85
N ILE A 510 -19.98 21.20 -33.21
CA ILE A 510 -21.05 22.17 -32.95
C ILE A 510 -21.20 22.39 -31.45
N ARG A 511 -21.55 23.62 -31.05
CA ARG A 511 -21.91 23.96 -29.68
C ARG A 511 -23.41 24.22 -29.62
N VAL A 512 -24.08 23.72 -28.59
CA VAL A 512 -25.45 24.08 -28.25
C VAL A 512 -25.41 24.72 -26.87
N GLU A 513 -25.68 26.02 -26.81
CA GLU A 513 -25.90 26.71 -25.55
C GLU A 513 -27.38 26.60 -25.16
N ALA A 514 -27.63 26.27 -23.90
CA ALA A 514 -28.94 26.26 -23.26
C ALA A 514 -28.92 27.37 -22.20
N LEU A 515 -29.61 28.48 -22.49
CA LEU A 515 -29.47 29.73 -21.77
C LEU A 515 -30.67 29.99 -20.84
N PRO A 516 -30.45 30.52 -19.63
CA PRO A 516 -31.53 30.99 -18.76
C PRO A 516 -32.22 32.22 -19.36
N HIS A 517 -33.47 32.44 -18.94
CA HIS A 517 -34.23 33.64 -19.23
C HIS A 517 -35.32 33.88 -18.18
N ASP A 518 -35.61 35.14 -17.84
CA ASP A 518 -36.59 35.49 -16.79
C ASP A 518 -38.02 35.02 -17.10
N SER A 519 -38.35 34.77 -18.38
CA SER A 519 -39.65 34.24 -18.79
C SER A 519 -39.75 32.70 -18.77
N LEU A 520 -38.69 31.99 -18.40
CA LEU A 520 -38.66 30.53 -18.34
C LEU A 520 -38.86 30.03 -16.90
N PRO A 521 -39.44 28.83 -16.70
CA PRO A 521 -39.64 28.27 -15.36
C PRO A 521 -38.34 28.18 -14.56
N ALA A 522 -38.41 28.49 -13.27
CA ALA A 522 -37.25 28.58 -12.36
C ALA A 522 -36.10 29.48 -12.85
N LYS A 523 -36.34 30.36 -13.84
CA LYS A 523 -35.30 31.08 -14.60
C LYS A 523 -34.25 30.15 -15.25
N GLY A 524 -34.61 28.88 -15.46
CA GLY A 524 -33.73 27.85 -16.01
C GLY A 524 -33.65 27.88 -17.54
N PRO A 525 -32.76 27.05 -18.11
CA PRO A 525 -32.58 26.94 -19.56
C PRO A 525 -33.68 26.13 -20.28
N GLY A 526 -34.46 25.33 -19.57
CA GLY A 526 -35.53 24.48 -20.09
C GLY A 526 -36.94 24.94 -19.76
N ARG A 527 -37.94 24.22 -20.29
CA ARG A 527 -39.38 24.55 -20.18
C ARG A 527 -40.18 23.64 -19.25
N ALA A 528 -39.57 22.64 -18.62
CA ALA A 528 -40.20 21.91 -17.52
C ALA A 528 -40.39 22.84 -16.30
N GLY A 529 -41.33 22.55 -15.41
CA GLY A 529 -41.69 23.45 -14.29
C GLY A 529 -40.55 23.79 -13.31
N ASN A 530 -39.51 22.94 -13.27
CA ASN A 530 -38.27 23.13 -12.50
C ASN A 530 -37.13 23.80 -13.31
N GLY A 531 -37.41 24.26 -14.53
CA GLY A 531 -36.44 24.86 -15.46
C GLY A 531 -35.58 23.85 -16.24
N ASN A 532 -35.85 22.55 -16.14
CA ASN A 532 -35.06 21.50 -16.81
C ASN A 532 -35.50 21.25 -18.27
N PHE A 533 -34.61 20.63 -19.04
CA PHE A 533 -34.83 20.11 -20.39
C PHE A 533 -34.21 18.71 -20.51
N VAL A 534 -34.59 17.94 -21.55
CA VAL A 534 -33.87 16.73 -21.96
C VAL A 534 -33.68 16.78 -23.47
N LEU A 535 -32.44 16.92 -23.92
CA LEU A 535 -32.09 16.80 -25.34
C LEU A 535 -31.81 15.32 -25.63
N THR A 536 -32.79 14.62 -26.20
CA THR A 536 -32.72 13.16 -26.39
C THR A 536 -31.90 12.73 -27.61
N ASP A 537 -31.87 13.55 -28.67
CA ASP A 537 -31.10 13.24 -29.89
C ASP A 537 -30.68 14.55 -30.55
N ILE A 538 -29.42 14.66 -30.99
CA ILE A 538 -28.94 15.72 -31.87
C ILE A 538 -28.36 15.11 -33.14
N LYS A 539 -28.85 15.57 -34.29
CA LYS A 539 -28.31 15.20 -35.61
C LYS A 539 -27.92 16.45 -36.38
N VAL A 540 -26.79 16.37 -37.08
CA VAL A 540 -26.26 17.46 -37.89
C VAL A 540 -26.01 16.95 -39.29
N THR A 541 -26.50 17.66 -40.31
CA THR A 541 -26.12 17.45 -41.70
C THR A 541 -25.53 18.73 -42.27
N ALA A 542 -24.58 18.59 -43.20
CA ALA A 542 -23.89 19.68 -43.86
C ALA A 542 -24.12 19.60 -45.37
N SER A 543 -24.40 20.72 -46.04
CA SER A 543 -24.50 20.79 -47.51
C SER A 543 -23.80 22.02 -48.09
N PRO A 544 -23.43 22.02 -49.40
CA PRO A 544 -22.82 23.16 -50.05
C PRO A 544 -23.76 24.38 -50.07
N ALA A 545 -23.23 25.55 -49.70
CA ALA A 545 -24.03 26.77 -49.66
C ALA A 545 -24.47 27.29 -51.05
N ASP A 546 -23.81 26.89 -52.13
CA ASP A 546 -24.24 27.17 -53.51
C ASP A 546 -25.35 26.23 -54.01
N GLY A 547 -25.72 25.21 -53.24
CA GLY A 547 -26.72 24.20 -53.59
C GLY A 547 -26.20 23.08 -54.50
N ASN A 548 -24.92 23.09 -54.90
CA ASN A 548 -24.35 22.13 -55.85
C ASN A 548 -23.76 20.91 -55.13
N GLY A 549 -24.60 20.13 -54.46
CA GLY A 549 -24.20 18.83 -53.90
C GLY A 549 -25.23 18.23 -52.96
N GLN A 550 -25.02 16.96 -52.61
CA GLN A 550 -25.87 16.26 -51.65
C GLN A 550 -25.48 16.61 -50.20
N PRO A 551 -26.44 16.66 -49.26
CA PRO A 551 -26.13 16.75 -47.84
C PRO A 551 -25.32 15.54 -47.37
N VAL A 552 -24.32 15.78 -46.53
CA VAL A 552 -23.57 14.75 -45.80
C VAL A 552 -23.95 14.76 -44.33
N GLU A 553 -23.97 13.59 -43.68
CA GLU A 553 -24.16 13.50 -42.23
C GLU A 553 -22.87 13.88 -41.49
N ALA A 554 -22.94 14.86 -40.61
CA ALA A 554 -21.86 15.24 -39.72
C ALA A 554 -21.95 14.35 -38.47
N LYS A 555 -21.50 13.11 -38.59
CA LYS A 555 -21.58 12.09 -37.54
C LYS A 555 -20.89 12.56 -36.26
N LEU A 556 -21.64 12.61 -35.17
CA LEU A 556 -21.18 13.01 -33.84
C LEU A 556 -20.54 11.80 -33.14
N VAL A 557 -19.39 11.99 -32.50
CA VAL A 557 -18.65 10.88 -31.83
C VAL A 557 -18.27 11.16 -30.38
N LYS A 558 -18.33 12.41 -29.95
CA LYS A 558 -17.97 12.82 -28.59
C LYS A 558 -18.79 14.02 -28.18
N ALA A 559 -19.29 14.00 -26.95
CA ALA A 559 -20.01 15.12 -26.35
C ALA A 559 -19.37 15.52 -25.02
N ARG A 560 -19.40 16.82 -24.70
CA ARG A 560 -18.99 17.38 -23.39
C ARG A 560 -19.92 18.53 -23.02
N ALA A 561 -20.21 18.71 -21.74
CA ALA A 561 -21.07 19.79 -21.27
C ALA A 561 -20.45 20.53 -20.07
N THR A 562 -20.86 21.78 -19.88
CA THR A 562 -20.57 22.58 -18.67
C THR A 562 -21.18 21.98 -17.42
N HIS A 563 -22.35 21.35 -17.55
CA HIS A 563 -23.04 20.61 -16.50
C HIS A 563 -23.88 19.48 -17.10
N GLN A 564 -24.05 18.39 -16.37
CA GLN A 564 -24.95 17.29 -16.72
C GLN A 564 -25.46 16.63 -15.43
N GLN A 565 -26.71 16.16 -15.44
CA GLN A 565 -27.37 15.62 -14.25
C GLN A 565 -26.74 14.32 -13.72
N ASN A 566 -26.20 13.48 -14.61
CA ASN A 566 -25.38 12.32 -14.22
C ASN A 566 -24.41 11.91 -15.35
N THR A 567 -23.66 10.83 -15.14
CA THR A 567 -22.70 10.27 -16.10
C THR A 567 -23.24 9.11 -16.95
N GLY A 568 -24.53 8.80 -16.85
CA GLY A 568 -25.20 7.73 -17.59
C GLY A 568 -26.32 8.28 -18.46
N ASP A 569 -27.54 7.78 -18.25
CA ASP A 569 -28.76 8.06 -19.03
C ASP A 569 -29.11 9.56 -19.17
N LEU A 570 -28.67 10.42 -18.26
CA LEU A 570 -28.91 11.87 -18.30
C LEU A 570 -27.63 12.70 -18.52
N SER A 571 -26.62 12.05 -19.11
CA SER A 571 -25.37 12.69 -19.56
C SER A 571 -25.51 13.34 -20.93
N VAL A 572 -24.58 14.23 -21.28
CA VAL A 572 -24.54 14.83 -22.63
C VAL A 572 -24.18 13.83 -23.72
N ALA A 573 -23.49 12.73 -23.38
CA ALA A 573 -23.17 11.66 -24.31
C ALA A 573 -24.42 10.86 -24.74
N ALA A 574 -25.45 10.82 -23.91
CA ALA A 574 -26.72 10.19 -24.27
C ALA A 574 -27.46 10.92 -25.40
N SER A 575 -27.24 12.23 -25.62
CA SER A 575 -27.86 12.94 -26.76
C SER A 575 -27.42 12.47 -28.15
N ILE A 576 -26.51 11.48 -28.24
CA ILE A 576 -26.05 10.89 -29.51
C ILE A 576 -26.14 9.35 -29.54
N ASP A 577 -26.85 8.73 -28.58
CA ASP A 577 -27.03 7.26 -28.52
C ASP A 577 -28.26 6.75 -29.32
N SER A 578 -29.09 7.67 -29.83
CA SER A 578 -30.37 7.41 -30.53
C SER A 578 -31.49 6.77 -29.69
N ASN A 579 -31.41 6.82 -28.35
CA ASN A 579 -32.42 6.32 -27.42
C ASN A 579 -33.32 7.47 -26.91
N PRO A 580 -34.64 7.43 -27.14
CA PRO A 580 -35.55 8.51 -26.72
C PRO A 580 -35.77 8.59 -25.19
N HIS A 581 -35.26 7.63 -24.41
CA HIS A 581 -35.38 7.59 -22.96
C HIS A 581 -34.19 8.20 -22.22
N THR A 582 -33.13 8.56 -22.94
CA THR A 582 -31.88 9.13 -22.40
C THR A 582 -31.61 10.49 -23.05
N GLY A 583 -30.66 11.26 -22.54
CA GLY A 583 -30.27 12.54 -23.14
C GLY A 583 -29.74 13.58 -22.16
N TRP A 584 -29.11 14.63 -22.68
CA TRP A 584 -28.57 15.72 -21.87
C TRP A 584 -29.66 16.42 -21.05
N ALA A 585 -29.55 16.33 -19.73
CA ALA A 585 -30.40 17.04 -18.77
C ALA A 585 -29.55 17.73 -17.69
N VAL A 586 -30.16 18.66 -16.95
CA VAL A 586 -29.50 19.43 -15.89
C VAL A 586 -30.29 19.38 -14.58
N ASP A 587 -29.59 19.41 -13.46
CA ASP A 587 -30.21 19.48 -12.13
C ASP A 587 -29.98 20.86 -11.48
N MET A 588 -30.22 20.97 -10.17
CA MET A 588 -30.00 22.18 -9.37
C MET A 588 -28.58 22.78 -9.49
N GLY A 589 -27.57 22.01 -9.90
CA GLY A 589 -26.24 22.51 -10.21
C GLY A 589 -26.20 23.37 -11.48
N GLY A 590 -27.08 23.12 -12.44
CA GLY A 590 -27.14 23.79 -13.74
C GLY A 590 -28.32 24.73 -13.97
N ILE A 591 -29.44 24.58 -13.23
CA ILE A 591 -30.59 25.50 -13.30
C ILE A 591 -30.17 26.93 -12.93
N GLY A 592 -30.67 27.92 -13.67
CA GLY A 592 -30.41 29.34 -13.45
C GLY A 592 -29.02 29.82 -13.90
N LYS A 593 -28.26 29.00 -14.64
CA LYS A 593 -26.93 29.33 -15.19
C LYS A 593 -26.90 29.05 -16.68
N ASP A 594 -26.01 29.74 -17.40
CA ASP A 594 -25.69 29.42 -18.79
C ASP A 594 -25.10 28.01 -18.87
N GLN A 595 -25.64 27.18 -19.76
CA GLN A 595 -25.13 25.84 -20.03
C GLN A 595 -24.71 25.72 -21.49
N ALA A 596 -23.70 24.89 -21.76
CA ALA A 596 -23.30 24.56 -23.11
C ALA A 596 -22.90 23.09 -23.23
N ALA A 597 -23.34 22.46 -24.31
CA ALA A 597 -22.84 21.19 -24.80
C ALA A 597 -22.01 21.42 -26.07
N VAL A 598 -20.92 20.69 -26.24
CA VAL A 598 -20.12 20.66 -27.46
C VAL A 598 -20.06 19.23 -27.97
N PHE A 599 -20.44 19.04 -29.24
CA PHE A 599 -20.46 17.77 -29.94
C PHE A 599 -19.41 17.78 -31.04
N ASP A 600 -18.37 16.95 -30.89
CA ASP A 600 -17.31 16.80 -31.89
C ASP A 600 -17.73 15.84 -33.00
N PHE A 601 -17.36 16.17 -34.24
CA PHE A 601 -17.61 15.35 -35.42
C PHE A 601 -16.52 14.29 -35.61
N GLU A 602 -16.86 13.14 -36.21
CA GLU A 602 -15.88 12.09 -36.55
C GLU A 602 -14.80 12.60 -37.51
N GLN A 603 -15.20 13.48 -38.44
CA GLN A 603 -14.36 14.16 -39.40
C GLN A 603 -14.86 15.60 -39.57
N ALA A 604 -13.97 16.51 -39.93
CA ALA A 604 -14.36 17.89 -40.22
C ALA A 604 -15.27 17.95 -41.45
N VAL A 605 -16.39 18.67 -41.36
CA VAL A 605 -17.33 18.88 -42.47
C VAL A 605 -17.29 20.31 -42.96
N GLY A 606 -17.42 20.52 -44.26
CA GLY A 606 -17.51 21.85 -44.84
C GLY A 606 -17.22 21.88 -46.34
N PHE A 607 -17.58 22.97 -47.00
CA PHE A 607 -17.50 23.11 -48.46
C PHE A 607 -16.84 24.43 -48.87
N PRO A 608 -16.09 24.49 -50.00
CA PRO A 608 -15.38 25.70 -50.43
C PRO A 608 -16.25 26.93 -50.67
N ALA A 609 -17.51 26.74 -51.09
CA ALA A 609 -18.47 27.82 -51.33
C ALA A 609 -19.18 28.33 -50.05
N GLY A 610 -18.75 27.85 -48.86
CA GLY A 610 -19.48 27.96 -47.61
C GLY A 610 -20.39 26.75 -47.38
N THR A 611 -20.87 26.62 -46.14
CA THR A 611 -21.54 25.42 -45.64
C THR A 611 -22.91 25.79 -45.05
N VAL A 612 -23.94 25.03 -45.41
CA VAL A 612 -25.25 25.06 -44.73
C VAL A 612 -25.31 23.90 -43.76
N LEU A 613 -25.54 24.19 -42.47
CA LEU A 613 -25.73 23.20 -41.42
C LEU A 613 -27.22 23.09 -41.12
N THR A 614 -27.76 21.86 -41.16
CA THR A 614 -29.09 21.54 -40.65
C THR A 614 -28.92 20.78 -39.34
N VAL A 615 -29.38 21.36 -38.24
CA VAL A 615 -29.29 20.83 -36.89
C VAL A 615 -30.69 20.42 -36.45
N VAL A 616 -30.88 19.13 -36.13
CA VAL A 616 -32.12 18.57 -35.60
C VAL A 616 -31.90 18.27 -34.13
N LEU A 617 -32.65 18.93 -33.25
CA LEU A 617 -32.65 18.75 -31.81
C LEU A 617 -33.97 18.11 -31.39
N LYS A 618 -33.95 16.84 -30.96
CA LYS A 618 -35.14 16.15 -30.43
C LYS A 618 -35.18 16.21 -28.91
N GLN A 619 -36.37 16.41 -28.37
CA GLN A 619 -36.69 16.41 -26.95
C GLN A 619 -37.96 15.56 -26.77
N GLU A 620 -37.80 14.26 -26.92
CA GLU A 620 -38.90 13.27 -27.00
C GLU A 620 -38.99 12.38 -25.75
N HIS A 621 -38.36 12.84 -24.65
CA HIS A 621 -38.26 12.12 -23.38
C HIS A 621 -39.65 11.85 -22.76
N PRO A 622 -39.91 10.69 -22.11
CA PRO A 622 -41.23 10.34 -21.57
C PRO A 622 -41.83 11.33 -20.58
N ASN A 623 -40.98 12.07 -19.85
CA ASN A 623 -41.45 13.16 -18.98
C ASN A 623 -41.78 14.40 -19.85
N PRO A 624 -43.06 14.80 -19.96
CA PRO A 624 -43.47 15.82 -20.91
C PRO A 624 -42.88 17.20 -20.59
N HIS A 625 -42.93 18.09 -21.57
CA HIS A 625 -42.57 19.53 -21.45
C HIS A 625 -41.07 19.84 -21.24
N HIS A 626 -40.19 18.83 -21.20
CA HIS A 626 -38.74 18.98 -21.01
C HIS A 626 -38.01 19.47 -22.29
N SER A 627 -38.51 20.53 -22.92
CA SER A 627 -37.93 21.13 -24.13
C SER A 627 -36.97 22.29 -23.81
N LEU A 628 -35.95 22.51 -24.66
CA LEU A 628 -35.02 23.64 -24.52
C LEU A 628 -35.74 24.98 -24.71
N GLY A 629 -35.61 25.86 -23.70
CA GLY A 629 -36.24 27.18 -23.62
C GLY A 629 -35.57 28.20 -24.51
N ARG A 630 -34.42 28.74 -24.08
CA ARG A 630 -33.59 29.65 -24.87
C ARG A 630 -32.30 28.96 -25.27
N LYS A 631 -31.88 29.13 -26.52
CA LYS A 631 -30.76 28.40 -27.10
C LYS A 631 -30.05 29.19 -28.21
N ILE A 632 -28.76 28.99 -28.36
CA ILE A 632 -27.93 29.53 -29.45
C ILE A 632 -26.86 28.48 -29.81
N GLY A 633 -26.38 28.48 -31.05
CA GLY A 633 -25.40 27.50 -31.55
C GLY A 633 -24.62 28.04 -32.74
#